data_AF-A0A662RMC4-F1
#
_entry.id   AF-A0A662RMC4-F1
#
_cell.length_a   1.000
_cell.length_b   1.000
_cell.length_c   1.000
_cell.angle_alpha   90.00
_cell.angle_beta   90.00
_cell.angle_gamma   90.00
#
_symmetry.space_group_name_H-M   'P 1'
#
loop_
_entity.id
_entity.type
_entity.pdbx_description
1 polymer ?
#
loop_
_entity_poly.entity_id
_entity_poly.type
_entity_poly.pdbx_seq_one_letter_code
_entity_poly.pdbx_strand_id
1 'polypeptide(L)' 'MIERLNIKEFRGIRECEKEFELSKFTVLIGKNNSGKTAFLEAIYLLL' A
#
# COMPACT_ATOMS: atom_id res chain seq x y z
N MET A 1 4.62 -14.80 1.59
CA MET A 1 4.88 -13.69 0.64
C MET A 1 3.55 -13.00 0.41
N ILE A 2 3.49 -11.67 0.52
CA ILE A 2 2.25 -10.91 0.30
C ILE A 2 2.13 -10.66 -1.21
N GLU A 3 1.14 -11.27 -1.85
CA GLU A 3 0.91 -11.14 -3.30
C GLU A 3 -0.14 -10.08 -3.64
N ARG A 4 -1.05 -9.82 -2.70
CA ARG A 4 -2.15 -8.88 -2.85
C ARG A 4 -2.37 -8.13 -1.55
N LEU A 5 -2.73 -6.85 -1.65
CA LEU A 5 -2.99 -5.99 -0.51
C LEU A 5 -4.22 -5.10 -0.78
N ASN A 6 -5.16 -5.12 0.17
CA ASN A 6 -6.29 -4.20 0.19
C ASN A 6 -6.19 -3.33 1.44
N ILE A 7 -6.19 -2.01 1.26
CA ILE A 7 -6.08 -1.03 2.36
C ILE A 7 -7.33 -0.17 2.35
N LYS A 8 -8.00 -0.08 3.50
CA LYS A 8 -9.13 0.82 3.75
C LYS A 8 -8.98 1.51 5.09
N GLU A 9 -9.30 2.79 5.13
CA GLU A 9 -9.32 3.64 6.33
C GLU A 9 -8.04 3.51 7.18
N PHE A 10 -6.88 3.49 6.52
CA PHE A 10 -5.57 3.34 7.16
C PHE A 10 -4.73 4.60 6.99
N ARG A 11 -4.51 5.33 8.09
CA ARG A 11 -3.78 6.60 8.10
C ARG A 11 -4.38 7.58 7.09
N GLY A 12 -3.59 8.06 6.14
CA GLY A 12 -4.04 8.95 5.06
C GLY A 12 -4.66 8.22 3.85
N ILE A 13 -4.77 6.89 3.87
CA ILE A 13 -5.38 6.11 2.79
C ILE A 13 -6.83 5.85 3.15
N ARG A 14 -7.76 6.44 2.40
CA ARG A 14 -9.20 6.17 2.53
C ARG A 14 -9.54 4.78 1.99
N GLU A 15 -9.19 4.51 0.74
CA GLU A 15 -9.39 3.22 0.09
C GLU A 15 -8.48 3.12 -1.14
N CYS A 16 -7.96 1.93 -1.44
CA CYS A 16 -7.35 1.65 -2.73
C CYS A 16 -8.43 1.40 -3.79
N GLU A 17 -8.36 2.08 -4.94
CA GLU A 17 -9.35 1.92 -6.03
C GLU A 17 -9.54 0.45 -6.46
N LYS A 18 -8.47 -0.34 -6.37
CA LYS A 18 -8.44 -1.77 -6.63
C LYS A 18 -7.50 -2.44 -5.64
N GLU A 19 -7.65 -3.75 -5.50
CA GLU A 19 -6.66 -4.55 -4.77
C GLU A 19 -5.29 -4.41 -5.44
N PHE A 20 -4.27 -4.17 -4.62
CA PHE A 20 -2.93 -3.89 -5.11
C PHE A 20 -2.16 -5.21 -5.26
N GLU A 21 -1.84 -5.58 -6.49
CA GLU A 21 -1.00 -6.73 -6.78
C GLU A 21 0.48 -6.38 -6.56
N LEU A 22 1.15 -7.16 -5.73
CA LEU A 22 2.57 -7.01 -5.40
C LEU A 22 3.38 -8.03 -6.20
N SER A 23 4.29 -7.53 -7.03
CA SER A 23 5.29 -8.37 -7.68
C SER A 23 6.52 -8.57 -6.78
N LYS A 24 7.46 -9.42 -7.23
CA LYS A 24 8.76 -9.59 -6.55
C LYS A 24 9.52 -8.26 -6.36
N PHE A 25 9.28 -7.28 -7.22
CA PHE A 25 9.89 -5.96 -7.15
C PHE A 25 8.87 -4.88 -7.53
N THR A 26 8.42 -4.12 -6.55
CA THR A 26 7.40 -3.08 -6.71
C THR A 26 7.97 -1.73 -6.32
N VAL A 27 7.79 -0.71 -7.16
CA VAL A 27 8.19 0.68 -6.88
C VAL A 27 6.95 1.54 -6.74
N LEU A 28 6.81 2.21 -5.59
CA LEU A 28 5.71 3.14 -5.34
C LEU A 28 6.12 4.56 -5.76
N ILE A 29 5.44 5.12 -6.76
CA ILE A 29 5.68 6.47 -7.28
C ILE A 29 4.45 7.36 -7.08
N GLY A 30 4.67 8.68 -6.99
CA GLY A 30 3.59 9.67 -6.85
C GLY A 30 4.01 10.88 -6.01
N LYS A 31 3.14 11.89 -5.93
CA LYS A 31 3.37 13.13 -5.15
C LYS A 31 3.61 12.84 -3.66
N ASN A 32 4.26 13.76 -2.95
CA ASN A 32 4.34 13.67 -1.48
C ASN A 32 2.93 13.57 -0.88
N ASN A 33 2.82 12.85 0.23
CA ASN A 33 1.55 12.58 0.91
C ASN A 33 0.52 11.74 0.12
N SER A 34 0.90 11.12 -1.01
CA SER A 34 0.00 10.23 -1.78
C SER A 34 -0.23 8.84 -1.16
N GLY A 35 0.11 8.64 0.12
CA GLY A 35 -0.07 7.36 0.81
C GLY A 35 1.07 6.33 0.65
N LYS A 36 2.19 6.64 -0.03
CA LYS A 36 3.29 5.66 -0.23
C LYS A 36 3.88 5.11 1.07
N THR A 37 4.20 6.00 2.02
CA THR A 37 4.72 5.57 3.33
C THR A 37 3.66 4.77 4.09
N ALA A 38 2.41 5.23 4.10
CA ALA A 38 1.30 4.49 4.73
C ALA A 38 1.10 3.10 4.10
N PHE A 39 1.28 2.96 2.79
CA PHE A 39 1.21 1.67 2.11
C PHE A 39 2.29 0.71 2.60
N LEU A 40 3.55 1.18 2.72
CA LEU A 40 4.65 0.37 3.26
C LEU A 40 4.46 0.05 4.75
N GLU A 41 3.90 0.98 5.53
CA GLU A 41 3.54 0.74 6.93
C GLU A 41 2.45 -0.32 7.07
N ALA A 42 1.46 -0.35 6.15
CA ALA A 42 0.44 -1.39 6.14
C ALA A 42 1.03 -2.78 5.85
N ILE A 43 1.99 -2.87 4.92
CA ILE A 43 2.74 -4.12 4.68
C ILE A 43 3.48 -4.55 5.94
N TYR A 44 4.17 -3.61 6.60
CA TYR A 44 4.94 -3.91 7.82
C TYR A 44 4.08 -4.46 8.97
N LEU A 45 2.83 -4.03 9.08
CA LEU A 45 1.89 -4.55 10.10
C LEU A 45 1.43 -5.99 9.84
N LEU A 46 1.61 -6.52 8.64
CA LEU A 46 1.22 -7.88 8.25
C LEU A 46 2.40 -8.87 8.27
N LEU A 47 3.60 -8.40 8.64
CA LEU A 47 4.80 -9.21 8.84
C LEU A 47 4.87 -9.70 10.28
#